data_AF-A0A9X8YLH3-F1
#
_entry.id   AF-A0A9X8YLH3-F1
#
_cell.length_a   1.000
_cell.length_b   1.000
_cell.length_c   1.000
_cell.angle_alpha   90.00
_cell.angle_beta   90.00
_cell.angle_gamma   90.00
#
_symmetry.space_group_name_H-M   'P 1'
#
loop_
_entity.id
_entity.type
_entity.pdbx_description
1 polymer ?
#
loop_
_entity_poly.entity_id
_entity_poly.type
_entity_poly.pdbx_seq_one_letter_code
_entity_poly.pdbx_strand_id
1 'polypeptide(L)' 'VKLVGHHYLARKLAGTDLTQEDPFRLLQNYVAEQGDSIGNYGLALAVSPQGEMLLLANRLTLTDLNLGSA' A
#
# COMPACT_ATOMS: atom_id res chain seq x y z
N VAL A 1 7.04 -4.20 5.27
CA VAL A 1 8.43 -3.70 5.06
C VAL A 1 8.62 -2.40 5.84
N LYS A 2 9.86 -2.01 6.19
CA LYS A 2 10.12 -0.74 6.90
C LYS A 2 10.79 0.25 5.95
N LEU A 3 10.20 1.43 5.74
CA LEU A 3 10.72 2.50 4.89
C LEU A 3 10.67 3.82 5.66
N VAL A 4 11.78 4.56 5.67
CA VAL A 4 11.91 5.86 6.36
C VAL A 4 11.40 5.81 7.82
N GLY A 5 11.62 4.69 8.51
CA GLY A 5 11.19 4.52 9.91
C GLY A 5 9.75 4.00 10.09
N HIS A 6 8.93 3.94 9.05
CA HIS A 6 7.53 3.53 9.13
C HIS A 6 7.28 2.13 8.55
N HIS A 7 6.24 1.46 9.04
CA HIS A 7 5.82 0.15 8.55
C HIS A 7 4.86 0.28 7.38
N TYR A 8 5.19 -0.39 6.29
CA TYR A 8 4.38 -0.47 5.08
C TYR A 8 3.88 -1.89 4.87
N LEU A 9 2.63 -2.00 4.48
CA LEU A 9 2.12 -3.19 3.80
C LEU A 9 2.73 -3.23 2.41
N ALA A 10 3.13 -4.42 1.96
CA ALA A 10 3.74 -4.59 0.65
C ALA A 10 3.12 -5.81 -0.04
N ARG A 11 2.73 -5.64 -1.30
CA ARG A 11 2.21 -6.72 -2.15
C ARG A 11 2.85 -6.63 -3.52
N LYS A 12 3.43 -7.74 -3.98
CA LYS A 12 3.81 -7.88 -5.39
C LYS A 12 2.55 -8.09 -6.22
N LEU A 13 2.40 -7.34 -7.30
CA LEU A 13 1.29 -7.52 -8.25
C LEU A 13 1.66 -8.64 -9.24
N ALA A 14 0.66 -9.42 -9.66
CA ALA A 14 0.86 -10.58 -10.52
C ALA A 14 1.07 -10.15 -11.98
N GLY A 15 0.52 -9.02 -12.39
CA GLY A 15 0.70 -8.43 -13.72
C GLY A 15 1.13 -6.97 -13.66
N THR A 16 1.31 -6.37 -14.84
CA THR A 16 1.58 -4.94 -15.02
C THR A 16 0.33 -4.12 -15.34
N ASP A 17 -0.80 -4.80 -15.58
CA ASP A 17 -2.08 -4.17 -15.90
C ASP A 17 -2.89 -3.87 -14.63
N LEU A 18 -2.85 -2.61 -14.20
CA LEU A 18 -3.57 -2.12 -13.03
C LEU A 18 -5.09 -2.08 -13.22
N THR A 19 -5.61 -2.26 -14.44
CA THR A 19 -7.06 -2.37 -14.65
C THR A 19 -7.59 -3.75 -14.26
N GLN A 20 -6.72 -4.77 -14.31
CA GLN A 20 -7.02 -6.14 -13.86
C GLN A 20 -6.77 -6.29 -12.35
N GLU A 21 -5.72 -5.66 -11.83
CA GLU A 21 -5.42 -5.56 -10.39
C GLU A 21 -5.44 -4.11 -9.91
N ASP A 22 -6.65 -3.57 -9.72
CA ASP A 22 -6.86 -2.20 -9.20
C ASP A 22 -6.24 -2.03 -7.79
N PRO A 23 -5.21 -1.18 -7.63
CA PRO A 23 -4.53 -1.00 -6.35
C PRO A 23 -5.41 -0.48 -5.20
N PHE A 24 -6.34 0.42 -5.51
CA PHE A 24 -7.25 0.98 -4.49
C PHE A 24 -8.30 -0.03 -4.09
N ARG A 25 -8.81 -0.83 -5.03
CA ARG A 25 -9.75 -1.92 -4.71
C ARG A 25 -9.08 -3.01 -3.89
N LEU A 26 -7.83 -3.35 -4.21
CA LEU A 26 -7.03 -4.27 -3.41
C LEU A 26 -6.83 -3.76 -1.97
N LEU A 27 -6.45 -2.48 -1.81
CA LEU A 27 -6.33 -1.89 -0.48
C LEU A 27 -7.68 -1.84 0.24
N GLN A 28 -8.76 -1.44 -0.43
CA GLN A 28 -10.11 -1.37 0.16
C GLN A 28 -10.57 -2.72 0.71
N ASN A 29 -10.35 -3.80 -0.04
CA ASN A 29 -10.71 -5.14 0.40
C ASN A 29 -9.92 -5.52 1.66
N TYR A 30 -8.59 -5.30 1.64
CA TYR A 30 -7.74 -5.59 2.79
C TYR A 30 -8.18 -4.80 4.04
N VAL A 31 -8.36 -3.47 3.94
CA VAL A 31 -8.69 -2.65 5.12
C VAL A 31 -10.08 -2.96 5.66
N ALA A 32 -11.05 -3.31 4.79
CA ALA A 32 -12.38 -3.72 5.22
C ALA A 32 -12.34 -5.01 6.06
N GLU A 33 -11.52 -5.99 5.67
CA GLU A 33 -11.30 -7.23 6.44
C GLU A 33 -10.67 -6.95 7.83
N GLN A 34 -9.90 -5.87 7.94
CA GLN A 34 -9.31 -5.44 9.22
C GLN A 34 -10.23 -4.54 10.06
N GLY A 35 -11.43 -4.20 9.58
CA GLY A 35 -12.30 -3.22 10.24
C GLY A 35 -11.73 -1.80 10.26
N ASP A 36 -10.91 -1.45 9.27
CA ASP A 36 -10.24 -0.17 9.14
C ASP A 36 -10.75 0.63 7.93
N SER A 37 -10.31 1.88 7.78
CA SER A 37 -10.72 2.78 6.69
C SER A 37 -9.59 3.01 5.70
N ILE A 38 -9.90 2.95 4.40
CA ILE A 38 -8.94 3.25 3.33
C ILE A 38 -8.39 4.68 3.44
N GLY A 39 -9.16 5.62 3.98
CA GLY A 39 -8.73 7.01 4.19
C GLY A 39 -7.58 7.16 5.20
N ASN A 40 -7.28 6.12 5.98
CA ASN A 40 -6.14 6.11 6.90
C ASN A 40 -4.82 5.73 6.21
N TYR A 41 -4.80 5.51 4.89
CA TYR A 41 -3.65 4.97 4.18
C TYR A 41 -3.22 5.85 3.01
N GLY A 42 -1.91 6.03 2.87
CA GLY A 42 -1.28 6.45 1.61
C GLY A 42 -0.89 5.22 0.79
N LEU A 43 -0.98 5.33 -0.52
CA LEU A 43 -0.70 4.24 -1.45
C LEU A 43 0.37 4.66 -2.45
N ALA A 44 1.41 3.85 -2.62
CA ALA A 44 2.49 4.06 -3.57
C ALA A 44 2.72 2.81 -4.42
N LEU A 45 3.07 3.04 -5.68
CA LEU A 45 3.46 1.99 -6.62
C LEU A 45 4.95 2.14 -6.95
N ALA A 46 5.71 1.07 -6.72
CA ALA A 46 7.12 0.99 -7.09
C ALA A 46 7.29 -0.02 -8.23
N VAL A 47 8.07 0.35 -9.25
CA VAL A 47 8.39 -0.53 -10.38
C VAL A 47 9.87 -0.89 -10.32
N SER A 48 10.18 -2.18 -10.31
CA SER A 48 11.57 -2.66 -10.33
C SER A 48 12.21 -2.42 -11.72
N PRO A 49 13.54 -2.44 -11.83
CA PRO A 49 14.21 -2.37 -13.14
C PRO A 49 13.78 -3.46 -14.13
N GLN A 50 13.26 -4.59 -13.62
CA GLN A 50 12.76 -5.71 -14.42
C GLN A 50 11.26 -5.56 -14.77
N GLY A 51 10.61 -4.47 -14.37
CA GLY A 51 9.19 -4.19 -14.63
C GLY A 51 8.23 -4.83 -13.63
N GLU A 52 8.73 -5.40 -12.54
CA GLU A 52 7.87 -5.95 -11.49
C GLU A 52 7.24 -4.82 -10.68
N MET A 53 5.95 -4.91 -10.40
CA MET A 53 5.25 -3.88 -9.63
C MET A 53 5.05 -4.32 -8.18
N LEU A 54 5.46 -3.45 -7.25
CA LEU A 54 5.16 -3.55 -5.84
C LEU A 54 4.18 -2.45 -5.44
N LEU A 55 3.07 -2.87 -4.86
CA LEU A 55 2.14 -1.99 -4.19
C LEU A 55 2.52 -1.85 -2.72
N LEU A 56 2.61 -0.61 -2.26
CA LEU A 56 2.97 -0.24 -0.90
C LEU A 56 1.85 0.58 -0.27
N ALA A 57 1.41 0.23 0.93
CA ALA A 57 0.43 1.02 1.68
C ALA A 57 0.99 1.43 3.05
N ASN A 58 0.91 2.73 3.35
CA ASN A 58 1.38 3.32 4.59
C ASN A 58 0.19 3.74 5.46
N ARG A 59 0.02 3.13 6.63
CA ARG A 59 -1.09 3.46 7.54
C ARG A 59 -0.72 4.61 8.47
N LEU A 60 -1.58 5.62 8.55
CA LEU A 60 -1.51 6.66 9.57
C LEU A 60 -1.48 6.04 10.97
N THR A 61 -0.42 6.34 11.71
CA THR A 61 -0.16 5.83 13.06
C THR A 61 0.47 6.95 13.88
N LEU A 62 -0.33 7.63 14.71
CA LEU A 62 0.10 8.83 15.43
C LEU A 62 1.20 8.57 16.47
N THR A 63 1.21 7.38 17.09
CA THR A 63 2.26 6.99 18.05
C THR A 63 3.64 6.93 17.40
N ASP A 64 3.68 6.61 16.11
CA ASP A 64 4.90 6.47 15.31
C ASP A 64 5.21 7.74 14.50
N LEU A 65 4.47 8.84 14.76
CA LEU A 65 4.51 10.07 13.97
C LEU A 65 4.34 9.81 12.46
N ASN A 66 3.58 8.77 12.12
CA ASN A 66 3.31 8.37 10.76
C ASN A 66 2.01 9.01 10.29
N LEU A 67 2.10 9.91 9.32
CA LEU A 67 0.94 10.63 8.77
C LEU A 67 0.24 9.85 7.64
N GLY A 68 0.69 8.64 7.34
CA GLY A 68 0.18 7.85 6.21
C GLY A 68 0.62 8.40 4.85
N SER A 69 1.62 9.29 4.79
CA SER A 69 2.17 9.75 3.52
C SER A 69 2.97 8.64 2.87
N ALA A 70 2.72 8.36 1.59
CA ALA A 70 3.43 7.36 0.80
C ALA A 70 4.26 8.01 -0.31
#